data_AF-A0AA89CAG0-F1
#
_entry.id   AF-A0AA89CAG0-F1
#
_cell.length_a   1.000
_cell.length_b   1.000
_cell.length_c   1.000
_cell.angle_alpha   90.00
_cell.angle_beta   90.00
_cell.angle_gamma   90.00
#
_symmetry.space_group_name_H-M   'P 1'
#
loop_
_entity.id
_entity.type
_entity.pdbx_description
1 polymer ?
#
loop_
_entity_poly.entity_id
_entity_poly.type
_entity_poly.pdbx_seq_one_letter_code
_entity_poly.pdbx_strand_id
1 'polypeptide(L)'
;VKKCGLDSCFYCVMNPPRLSEETFRTLHWLPDPVAEDDGSAYKTFDDLYGTETTDKDRPSLKEHCSPTERDKKLKGIHTAASARAVIICSECGKRRVVYSKKRLAREELRALDVIQEQLVYTCGSQLFPGQYAETIVVKEGQNCQSPIETTYYSSVTVQFEEICFFCGDTDIYTVQDIQDLKAQYSIVRPICSGCKTAGKELARRNALKVGKKRKN
;
A
#
# COMPACT_ATOMS: atom_id res chain seq x y z
N VAL A 1 -12.69 7.08 -18.04
CA VAL A 1 -12.33 5.68 -18.42
C VAL A 1 -12.03 5.65 -19.90
N LYS A 2 -10.92 5.01 -20.31
CA LYS A 2 -10.52 4.86 -21.70
C LYS A 2 -11.61 4.10 -22.46
N LYS A 3 -12.14 4.69 -23.51
CA LYS A 3 -13.08 4.01 -24.41
C LYS A 3 -12.27 3.51 -25.60
N CYS A 4 -12.24 2.20 -25.80
CA CYS A 4 -11.50 1.59 -26.90
C CYS A 4 -12.23 1.73 -28.24
N GLY A 5 -13.51 2.15 -28.24
CA GLY A 5 -14.29 2.36 -29.47
C GLY A 5 -14.65 1.08 -30.23
N LEU A 6 -14.38 -0.09 -29.65
CA LEU A 6 -14.74 -1.38 -30.25
C LEU A 6 -16.19 -1.74 -29.95
N ASP A 7 -16.95 -2.14 -30.97
CA ASP A 7 -18.35 -2.57 -30.83
C ASP A 7 -18.51 -3.83 -29.96
N SER A 8 -17.45 -4.63 -29.84
CA SER A 8 -17.40 -5.80 -28.96
C SER A 8 -17.15 -5.46 -27.49
N CYS A 9 -16.82 -4.20 -27.16
CA CYS A 9 -16.55 -3.79 -25.79
C CYS A 9 -17.84 -3.44 -25.05
N PHE A 10 -18.28 -4.34 -24.16
CA PHE A 10 -19.48 -4.16 -23.33
C PHE A 10 -19.53 -2.80 -22.62
N TYR A 11 -18.39 -2.33 -22.07
CA TYR A 11 -18.34 -1.04 -21.39
C TYR A 11 -18.57 0.14 -22.36
N CYS A 12 -18.00 0.11 -23.57
CA CYS A 12 -18.17 1.17 -24.56
C CYS A 12 -19.58 1.18 -25.16
N VAL A 13 -20.21 0.02 -25.32
CA VAL A 13 -21.61 -0.10 -25.76
C VAL A 13 -22.56 0.46 -24.72
N MET A 14 -22.38 0.10 -23.45
CA MET A 14 -23.22 0.59 -22.34
C MET A 14 -22.96 2.06 -22.00
N ASN A 15 -21.73 2.54 -22.27
CA ASN A 15 -21.32 3.91 -22.01
C ASN A 15 -20.68 4.46 -23.29
N PRO A 16 -21.46 4.86 -24.31
CA PRO A 16 -20.91 5.42 -25.54
C PRO A 16 -20.27 6.80 -25.28
N PRO A 17 -19.30 7.25 -26.10
CA PRO A 17 -18.80 8.62 -26.05
C PRO A 17 -19.97 9.62 -26.09
N ARG A 18 -19.91 10.67 -25.25
CA ARG A 18 -20.94 11.72 -25.24
C ARG A 18 -20.71 12.76 -26.34
N LEU A 19 -19.49 12.82 -26.86
CA LEU A 19 -19.11 13.68 -27.98
C LEU A 19 -19.46 13.01 -29.30
N SER A 20 -19.56 13.80 -30.37
CA SER A 20 -19.69 13.25 -31.73
C SER A 20 -18.50 12.35 -32.05
N GLU A 21 -18.73 11.37 -32.93
CA GLU A 21 -17.68 10.42 -33.31
C GLU A 21 -16.47 11.11 -33.94
N GLU A 22 -16.71 12.16 -34.73
CA GLU A 22 -15.66 12.98 -35.33
C GLU A 22 -14.77 13.64 -34.27
N THR A 23 -15.37 14.36 -33.32
CA THR A 23 -14.62 15.02 -32.25
C THR A 23 -13.93 13.99 -31.35
N PHE A 24 -14.59 12.88 -31.01
CA PHE A 24 -14.01 11.85 -30.16
C PHE A 24 -12.77 11.21 -30.79
N ARG A 25 -12.78 10.98 -32.11
CA ARG A 25 -11.63 10.42 -32.85
C ARG A 25 -10.43 11.37 -32.94
N THR A 26 -10.64 12.68 -32.85
CA THR A 26 -9.55 13.66 -32.82
C THR A 26 -8.86 13.79 -31.46
N LEU A 27 -9.46 13.29 -30.38
CA LEU A 27 -8.90 13.39 -29.05
C LEU A 27 -7.90 12.28 -28.80
N HIS A 28 -6.73 12.66 -28.28
CA HIS A 28 -5.78 11.69 -27.76
C HIS A 28 -6.18 11.26 -26.35
N TRP A 29 -5.71 10.07 -25.96
CA TRP A 29 -5.90 9.61 -24.60
C TRP A 29 -5.07 10.46 -23.63
N LEU A 30 -5.55 10.55 -22.38
CA LEU A 30 -4.76 11.13 -21.29
C LEU A 30 -3.47 10.32 -21.14
N PRO A 31 -2.29 10.94 -21.24
CA PRO A 31 -1.03 10.23 -21.09
C PRO A 31 -0.86 9.72 -19.66
N ASP A 32 -0.22 8.56 -19.52
CA ASP A 32 0.26 8.04 -18.26
C ASP A 32 1.46 8.88 -17.77
N PRO A 33 1.74 8.93 -16.46
CA PRO A 33 2.92 9.63 -15.94
C PRO A 33 4.20 9.05 -16.56
N VAL A 34 5.07 9.91 -17.07
CA VAL A 34 6.41 9.56 -17.57
C VAL A 34 7.44 10.36 -16.81
N ALA A 35 8.44 9.69 -16.23
CA ALA A 35 9.51 10.37 -15.50
C ALA A 35 10.46 11.09 -16.47
N GLU A 36 11.07 12.18 -16.01
CA GLU A 36 12.23 12.75 -16.70
C GLU A 36 13.45 11.83 -16.60
N ASP A 37 14.44 12.01 -17.47
CA ASP A 37 15.61 11.13 -17.57
C ASP A 37 16.45 11.11 -16.27
N ASP A 38 16.37 12.17 -15.47
CA ASP A 38 17.03 12.29 -14.17
C ASP A 38 16.21 11.69 -13.01
N GLY A 39 14.96 11.30 -13.26
CA GLY A 39 14.02 10.76 -12.29
C GLY A 39 13.53 11.76 -11.23
N SER A 40 13.82 13.06 -11.38
CA SER A 40 13.52 14.09 -10.37
C SER A 40 12.09 14.60 -10.46
N ALA A 41 11.53 14.65 -11.68
CA ALA A 41 10.19 15.13 -11.97
C ALA A 41 9.46 14.24 -13.00
N TYR A 42 8.20 14.59 -13.26
CA TYR A 42 7.39 14.01 -14.32
C TYR A 42 7.30 15.00 -15.48
N LYS A 43 7.31 14.49 -16.71
CA LYS A 43 7.10 15.30 -17.91
C LYS A 43 5.73 15.98 -17.87
N THR A 44 5.64 17.14 -18.49
CA THR A 44 4.39 17.92 -18.49
C THR A 44 3.32 17.29 -19.38
N PHE A 45 2.06 17.69 -19.21
CA PHE A 45 0.98 17.21 -20.06
C PHE A 45 1.21 17.56 -21.54
N ASP A 46 1.67 18.78 -21.82
CA ASP A 46 1.88 19.24 -23.20
C ASP A 46 2.96 18.44 -23.93
N ASP A 47 3.99 17.98 -23.21
CA ASP A 47 5.05 17.13 -23.78
C ASP A 47 4.58 15.70 -24.09
N LEU A 48 3.56 15.23 -23.38
CA LEU A 48 3.09 13.84 -23.45
C LEU A 48 1.80 13.67 -24.25
N TYR A 49 0.97 14.71 -24.38
CA TYR A 49 -0.32 14.58 -25.01
C TYR A 49 -0.18 14.22 -26.50
N GLY A 50 -0.82 13.12 -26.90
CA GLY A 50 -0.70 12.56 -28.25
C GLY A 50 0.45 11.58 -28.46
N THR A 51 1.26 11.32 -27.44
CA THR A 51 2.29 10.27 -27.44
C THR A 51 1.76 8.97 -26.84
N GLU A 52 2.36 7.83 -27.22
CA GLU A 52 2.09 6.56 -26.54
C GLU A 52 2.88 6.47 -25.24
N THR A 53 2.16 6.41 -24.13
CA THR A 53 2.71 6.23 -22.79
C THR A 53 2.37 4.86 -22.22
N THR A 54 3.03 4.49 -21.12
CA THR A 54 2.71 3.27 -20.37
C THR A 54 2.68 3.59 -18.88
N ASP A 55 1.96 2.80 -18.09
CA ASP A 55 1.81 2.95 -16.63
C ASP A 55 3.11 2.68 -15.84
N LYS A 56 4.25 2.44 -16.49
CA LYS A 56 5.51 2.00 -15.86
C LYS A 56 6.05 2.99 -14.83
N ASP A 57 6.00 4.29 -15.11
CA ASP A 57 6.55 5.31 -14.22
C ASP A 57 5.55 5.82 -13.18
N ARG A 58 4.35 5.20 -13.10
CA ARG A 58 3.35 5.55 -12.10
C ARG A 58 3.99 5.44 -10.70
N PRO A 59 3.87 6.47 -9.84
CA PRO A 59 4.51 6.48 -8.53
C PRO A 59 4.29 5.21 -7.71
N SER A 60 3.10 4.59 -7.82
CA SER A 60 2.76 3.39 -7.04
C SER A 60 3.43 2.10 -7.51
N LEU A 61 4.11 2.10 -8.67
CA LEU A 61 4.86 0.95 -9.21
C LEU A 61 6.38 0.99 -8.99
N LYS A 62 6.95 2.09 -8.45
CA LYS A 62 8.39 2.21 -8.21
C LYS A 62 8.89 1.12 -7.25
N GLU A 63 9.92 0.35 -7.61
CA GLU A 63 10.25 -0.91 -6.92
C GLU A 63 10.79 -0.76 -5.48
N HIS A 64 11.16 0.46 -5.06
CA HIS A 64 11.64 0.69 -3.69
C HIS A 64 11.26 2.08 -3.16
N CYS A 65 10.47 2.09 -2.08
CA CYS A 65 10.32 3.29 -1.26
C CYS A 65 11.36 3.27 -0.13
N SER A 66 12.06 4.39 0.02
CA SER A 66 12.89 4.68 1.20
C SER A 66 12.09 5.55 2.18
N PRO A 67 12.43 5.54 3.48
CA PRO A 67 11.79 6.45 4.44
C PRO A 67 11.96 7.90 4.02
N THR A 68 10.85 8.64 3.95
CA THR A 68 10.87 10.08 3.63
C THR A 68 11.54 10.87 4.76
N GLU A 69 11.91 12.14 4.51
CA GLU A 69 12.41 13.02 5.59
C GLU A 69 11.39 13.16 6.74
N ARG A 70 10.09 13.16 6.41
CA ARG A 70 9.04 13.15 7.41
C ARG A 70 9.01 11.82 8.19
N ASP A 71 9.15 10.68 7.53
CA ASP A 71 9.25 9.39 8.24
C ASP A 71 10.45 9.37 9.19
N LYS A 72 11.58 9.95 8.79
CA LYS A 72 12.78 10.07 9.63
C LYS A 72 12.51 10.95 10.85
N LYS A 73 11.89 12.13 10.65
CA LYS A 73 11.47 13.04 11.74
C LYS A 73 10.50 12.36 12.71
N LEU A 74 9.56 11.58 12.19
CA LEU A 74 8.50 10.92 12.96
C LEU A 74 8.82 9.46 13.35
N LYS A 75 10.09 9.04 13.23
CA LYS A 75 10.52 7.66 13.52
C LYS A 75 10.09 7.14 14.89
N GLY A 76 10.06 8.01 15.91
CA GLY A 76 9.60 7.66 17.26
C GLY A 76 8.09 7.33 17.34
N ILE A 77 7.28 7.84 16.41
CA ILE A 77 5.85 7.55 16.29
C ILE A 77 5.60 6.29 15.46
N HIS A 78 6.46 5.95 14.49
CA HIS A 78 6.32 4.74 13.66
C HIS A 78 6.73 3.45 14.39
N THR A 79 6.17 3.24 15.58
CA THR A 79 6.43 2.12 16.48
C THR A 79 5.15 1.33 16.74
N ALA A 80 5.31 0.07 17.15
CA ALA A 80 4.16 -0.80 17.41
C ALA A 80 3.29 -0.31 18.59
N ALA A 81 3.90 0.35 19.59
CA ALA A 81 3.19 0.96 20.70
C ALA A 81 2.36 2.19 20.31
N SER A 82 2.57 2.74 19.12
CA SER A 82 1.86 3.91 18.59
C SER A 82 0.86 3.53 17.50
N ALA A 83 0.71 2.25 17.14
CA ALA A 83 -0.30 1.81 16.19
C ALA A 83 -1.71 1.97 16.81
N ARG A 84 -2.63 2.64 16.11
CA ARG A 84 -3.96 2.98 16.66
C ARG A 84 -5.12 2.53 15.79
N ALA A 85 -4.94 2.56 14.48
CA ALA A 85 -5.98 2.19 13.52
C ALA A 85 -5.32 1.72 12.21
N VAL A 86 -6.17 1.41 11.24
CA VAL A 86 -5.76 1.08 9.88
C VAL A 86 -6.54 1.93 8.89
N ILE A 87 -5.94 2.23 7.76
CA ILE A 87 -6.60 2.86 6.61
C ILE A 87 -6.37 1.99 5.37
N ILE A 88 -7.36 1.86 4.51
CA ILE A 88 -7.30 0.99 3.33
C ILE A 88 -6.92 1.83 2.11
N CYS A 89 -5.82 1.44 1.45
CA CYS A 89 -5.42 2.02 0.18
C CYS A 89 -6.44 1.69 -0.91
N SER A 90 -6.93 2.71 -1.61
CA SER A 90 -7.90 2.56 -2.70
C SER A 90 -7.34 1.89 -3.96
N GLU A 91 -6.03 1.99 -4.21
CA GLU A 91 -5.40 1.38 -5.38
C GLU A 91 -5.11 -0.11 -5.20
N CYS A 92 -4.64 -0.53 -4.02
CA CYS A 92 -4.16 -1.90 -3.81
C CYS A 92 -4.93 -2.68 -2.75
N GLY A 93 -5.89 -2.06 -2.07
CA GLY A 93 -6.69 -2.69 -1.00
C GLY A 93 -5.92 -3.00 0.29
N LYS A 94 -4.61 -2.72 0.35
CA LYS A 94 -3.80 -3.01 1.55
C LYS A 94 -4.18 -2.08 2.70
N ARG A 95 -4.27 -2.66 3.89
CA ARG A 95 -4.40 -1.94 5.17
C ARG A 95 -3.05 -1.34 5.53
N ARG A 96 -3.00 -0.02 5.73
CA ARG A 96 -1.83 0.73 6.20
C ARG A 96 -2.04 1.18 7.63
N VAL A 97 -0.97 1.10 8.43
CA VAL A 97 -1.07 1.38 9.87
C VAL A 97 -1.13 2.89 10.09
N VAL A 98 -2.13 3.32 10.84
CA VAL A 98 -2.25 4.68 11.34
C VAL A 98 -1.61 4.75 12.72
N TYR A 99 -0.67 5.66 12.89
CA TYR A 99 0.09 5.87 14.12
C TYR A 99 -0.32 7.15 14.82
N SER A 100 -0.42 7.08 16.15
CA SER A 100 -0.48 8.25 17.03
C SER A 100 0.09 7.90 18.40
N LYS A 101 0.76 8.86 19.05
CA LYS A 101 1.26 8.68 20.42
C LYS A 101 0.12 8.43 21.40
N LYS A 102 -1.00 9.16 21.23
CA LYS A 102 -2.18 9.06 22.09
C LYS A 102 -3.20 8.10 21.50
N ARG A 103 -4.14 7.64 22.32
CA ARG A 103 -5.34 6.96 21.82
C ARG A 103 -6.17 7.98 21.05
N LEU A 104 -6.67 7.58 19.89
CA LEU A 104 -7.50 8.46 19.06
C LEU A 104 -8.84 8.73 19.74
N ALA A 105 -9.23 10.01 19.78
CA ALA A 105 -10.54 10.45 20.21
C ALA A 105 -11.60 10.14 19.16
N ARG A 106 -12.88 10.31 19.52
CA ARG A 106 -14.00 9.99 18.62
C ARG A 106 -14.00 10.88 17.38
N GLU A 107 -13.66 12.15 17.55
CA GLU A 107 -13.56 13.14 16.48
C GLU A 107 -12.44 12.80 15.51
N GLU A 108 -11.30 12.33 16.02
CA GLU A 108 -10.13 11.92 15.23
C GLU A 108 -10.43 10.64 14.42
N LEU A 109 -11.15 9.68 15.00
CA LEU A 109 -11.62 8.49 14.29
C LEU A 109 -12.58 8.85 13.15
N ARG A 110 -13.55 9.74 13.41
CA ARG A 110 -14.45 10.24 12.36
C ARG A 110 -13.70 10.93 11.22
N ALA A 111 -12.62 11.65 11.54
CA ALA A 111 -11.80 12.29 10.52
C ALA A 111 -11.10 11.26 9.62
N LEU A 112 -10.67 10.12 10.17
CA LEU A 112 -10.14 9.00 9.38
C LEU A 112 -11.22 8.36 8.50
N ASP A 113 -12.43 8.17 9.02
CA ASP A 113 -13.56 7.61 8.25
C ASP A 113 -13.87 8.51 7.04
N VAL A 114 -13.87 9.83 7.21
CA VAL A 114 -14.04 10.79 6.11
C VAL A 114 -12.95 10.63 5.04
N ILE A 115 -11.69 10.43 5.43
CA ILE A 115 -10.63 10.16 4.44
C ILE A 115 -10.94 8.88 3.66
N GLN A 116 -11.32 7.82 4.37
CA GLN A 116 -11.59 6.51 3.79
C GLN A 116 -12.77 6.55 2.80
N GLU A 117 -13.82 7.28 3.12
CA GLU A 117 -15.06 7.33 2.35
C GLU A 117 -15.07 8.40 1.26
N GLN A 118 -14.42 9.56 1.48
CA GLN A 118 -14.58 10.74 0.63
C GLN A 118 -13.30 11.18 -0.08
N LEU A 119 -12.13 10.98 0.53
CA LEU A 119 -10.87 11.57 0.04
C LEU A 119 -9.90 10.56 -0.58
N VAL A 120 -10.28 9.27 -0.63
CA VAL A 120 -9.58 8.21 -1.37
C VAL A 120 -8.07 8.16 -1.03
N TYR A 121 -7.74 7.43 0.04
CA TYR A 121 -6.33 7.29 0.45
C TYR A 121 -5.53 6.34 -0.46
N THR A 122 -4.30 6.72 -0.80
CA THR A 122 -3.33 5.90 -1.53
C THR A 122 -2.03 5.72 -0.74
N CYS A 123 -1.34 4.58 -0.93
CA CYS A 123 -0.10 4.28 -0.21
C CYS A 123 0.96 5.36 -0.44
N GLY A 124 1.57 5.85 0.64
CA GLY A 124 2.64 6.84 0.58
C GLY A 124 2.14 8.28 0.68
N SER A 125 0.83 8.50 0.56
CA SER A 125 0.22 9.81 0.73
C SER A 125 0.10 10.20 2.19
N GLN A 126 0.24 11.49 2.48
CA GLN A 126 -0.07 12.06 3.79
C GLN A 126 -1.58 11.95 4.07
N LEU A 127 -1.97 11.59 5.29
CA LEU A 127 -3.40 11.53 5.68
C LEU A 127 -4.05 12.90 5.76
N PHE A 128 -3.44 13.81 6.51
CA PHE A 128 -4.00 15.11 6.82
C PHE A 128 -3.00 16.20 6.46
N PRO A 129 -3.35 17.19 5.61
CA PRO A 129 -2.46 18.32 5.31
C PRO A 129 -2.44 19.39 6.43
N GLY A 130 -3.34 19.31 7.42
CA GLY A 130 -3.56 20.37 8.42
C GLY A 130 -3.45 19.90 9.87
N GLN A 131 -4.51 20.11 10.67
CA GLN A 131 -4.54 19.97 12.13
C GLN A 131 -3.89 18.67 12.68
N TYR A 132 -4.00 17.56 11.97
CA TYR A 132 -3.50 16.26 12.42
C TYR A 132 -2.22 15.79 11.71
N ALA A 133 -1.60 16.64 10.88
CA ALA A 133 -0.49 16.30 9.99
C ALA A 133 0.72 15.66 10.68
N GLU A 134 0.98 15.98 11.95
CA GLU A 134 2.12 15.44 12.71
C GLU A 134 1.70 14.51 13.87
N THR A 135 0.40 14.37 14.13
CA THR A 135 -0.12 13.64 15.30
C THR A 135 -0.84 12.34 14.93
N ILE A 136 -1.45 12.28 13.75
CA ILE A 136 -2.11 11.10 13.19
C ILE A 136 -1.53 10.86 11.81
N VAL A 137 -0.63 9.88 11.73
CA VAL A 137 0.24 9.73 10.56
C VAL A 137 0.27 8.31 10.05
N VAL A 138 0.60 8.16 8.78
CA VAL A 138 0.98 6.89 8.14
C VAL A 138 2.43 7.01 7.71
N LYS A 139 3.06 5.88 7.39
CA LYS A 139 4.35 5.91 6.72
C LYS A 139 4.15 6.38 5.28
N GLU A 140 4.97 7.35 4.87
CA GLU A 140 4.93 7.91 3.52
C GLU A 140 5.94 7.21 2.59
N GLY A 141 7.03 6.68 3.15
CA GLY A 141 8.05 5.90 2.46
C GLY A 141 7.62 4.46 2.17
N GLN A 142 6.41 4.29 1.63
CA GLN A 142 5.86 3.00 1.20
C GLN A 142 4.87 3.19 0.05
N ASN A 143 4.75 2.17 -0.80
CA ASN A 143 3.87 2.16 -1.96
C ASN A 143 2.97 0.92 -2.00
N CYS A 144 2.22 0.75 -3.08
CA CYS A 144 1.30 -0.37 -3.26
C CYS A 144 2.00 -1.74 -3.36
N GLN A 145 3.28 -1.80 -3.74
CA GLN A 145 4.07 -3.03 -3.78
C GLN A 145 4.65 -3.41 -2.41
N SER A 146 4.84 -2.43 -1.54
CA SER A 146 5.36 -2.63 -0.19
C SER A 146 4.49 -3.62 0.60
N PRO A 147 5.09 -4.56 1.36
CA PRO A 147 4.33 -5.46 2.23
C PRO A 147 3.62 -4.69 3.34
N ILE A 148 2.74 -5.37 4.08
CA ILE A 148 2.11 -4.83 5.28
C ILE A 148 3.18 -4.52 6.32
N GLU A 149 3.02 -3.41 7.03
CA GLU A 149 4.00 -2.92 8.00
C GLU A 149 4.23 -3.96 9.12
N THR A 150 5.49 -4.18 9.50
CA THR A 150 5.81 -5.15 10.56
C THR A 150 5.16 -4.79 11.91
N THR A 151 4.93 -3.51 12.16
CA THR A 151 4.25 -2.94 13.33
C THR A 151 2.77 -3.30 13.39
N TYR A 152 2.12 -3.59 12.26
CA TYR A 152 0.75 -4.11 12.23
C TYR A 152 0.64 -5.36 13.11
N TYR A 153 1.52 -6.32 12.87
CA TYR A 153 1.52 -7.61 13.55
C TYR A 153 2.19 -7.64 14.93
N SER A 154 2.82 -6.53 15.35
CA SER A 154 3.45 -6.43 16.67
C SER A 154 2.81 -5.36 17.53
N SER A 155 1.70 -4.79 17.08
CA SER A 155 0.93 -3.78 17.81
C SER A 155 0.55 -4.32 19.18
N VAL A 156 0.85 -3.55 20.22
CA VAL A 156 0.55 -3.90 21.62
C VAL A 156 -0.68 -3.17 22.15
N THR A 157 -1.17 -2.20 21.40
CA THR A 157 -2.27 -1.30 21.80
C THR A 157 -3.60 -1.66 21.13
N VAL A 158 -3.53 -2.23 19.93
CA VAL A 158 -4.69 -2.72 19.18
C VAL A 158 -4.33 -4.06 18.57
N GLN A 159 -5.17 -5.07 18.79
CA GLN A 159 -5.05 -6.35 18.11
C GLN A 159 -5.76 -6.25 16.77
N PHE A 160 -4.98 -6.21 15.69
CA PHE A 160 -5.52 -6.22 14.34
C PHE A 160 -5.81 -7.66 13.88
N GLU A 161 -6.71 -7.78 12.92
CA GLU A 161 -7.03 -9.05 12.25
C GLU A 161 -5.78 -9.66 11.60
N GLU A 162 -5.65 -10.98 11.66
CA GLU A 162 -4.53 -11.68 11.04
C GLU A 162 -4.69 -11.70 9.52
N ILE A 163 -3.75 -11.08 8.81
CA ILE A 163 -3.78 -10.94 7.35
C ILE A 163 -2.43 -11.29 6.72
N CYS A 164 -2.42 -11.64 5.43
CA CYS A 164 -1.23 -11.98 4.67
C CYS A 164 -0.24 -10.82 4.67
N PHE A 165 1.03 -11.09 4.99
CA PHE A 165 2.09 -10.09 5.05
C PHE A 165 2.32 -9.33 3.73
N PHE A 166 2.06 -9.97 2.60
CA PHE A 166 2.38 -9.40 1.30
C PHE A 166 1.22 -8.63 0.68
N CYS A 167 0.00 -9.17 0.74
CA CYS A 167 -1.17 -8.59 0.08
C CYS A 167 -2.27 -8.10 1.03
N GLY A 168 -2.23 -8.48 2.32
CA GLY A 168 -3.26 -8.10 3.29
C GLY A 168 -4.57 -8.88 3.18
N ASP A 169 -4.58 -10.00 2.45
CA ASP A 169 -5.70 -10.94 2.37
C ASP A 169 -5.93 -11.65 3.71
N THR A 170 -7.19 -11.91 4.04
CA THR A 170 -7.62 -12.59 5.26
C THR A 170 -7.58 -14.11 5.12
N ASP A 171 -7.56 -14.64 3.89
CA ASP A 171 -7.43 -16.09 3.66
C ASP A 171 -5.98 -16.56 3.86
N ILE A 172 -5.63 -16.80 5.12
CA ILE A 172 -4.28 -17.25 5.50
C ILE A 172 -4.09 -18.72 5.17
N TYR A 173 -3.02 -18.98 4.43
CA TYR A 173 -2.56 -20.32 4.17
C TYR A 173 -1.97 -20.94 5.43
N THR A 174 -2.64 -21.94 5.98
CA THR A 174 -2.14 -22.71 7.14
C THR A 174 -1.64 -24.07 6.70
N VAL A 175 -0.33 -24.28 6.76
CA VAL A 175 0.32 -25.58 6.51
C VAL A 175 1.20 -25.95 7.70
N GLN A 176 1.43 -27.24 7.88
CA GLN A 176 2.34 -27.82 8.86
C GLN A 176 3.71 -27.11 8.90
N ASP A 177 4.24 -26.72 7.74
CA ASP A 177 5.48 -25.95 7.58
C ASP A 177 5.53 -24.65 8.42
N ILE A 178 4.37 -24.00 8.66
CA ILE A 178 4.31 -22.79 9.49
C ILE A 178 4.56 -23.13 10.96
N GLN A 179 4.06 -24.27 11.42
CA GLN A 179 4.28 -24.72 12.80
C GLN A 179 5.76 -25.08 13.00
N ASP A 180 6.37 -25.76 12.02
CA ASP A 180 7.79 -26.12 12.05
C ASP A 180 8.70 -24.88 12.01
N LEU A 181 8.32 -23.87 11.23
CA LEU A 181 9.01 -22.58 11.21
C LEU A 181 8.83 -21.82 12.52
N LYS A 182 7.65 -21.87 13.15
CA LYS A 182 7.41 -21.27 14.48
C LYS A 182 8.27 -21.93 15.57
N ALA A 183 8.64 -23.20 15.43
CA ALA A 183 9.59 -23.87 16.32
C ALA A 183 11.04 -23.39 16.14
N GLN A 184 11.37 -22.84 14.97
CA GLN A 184 12.74 -22.41 14.61
C GLN A 184 12.93 -20.90 14.65
N TYR A 185 11.86 -20.10 14.57
CA TYR A 185 11.91 -18.64 14.46
C TYR A 185 10.90 -18.01 15.41
N SER A 186 11.30 -16.96 16.13
CA SER A 186 10.36 -16.27 17.04
C SER A 186 9.34 -15.39 16.32
N ILE A 187 9.60 -15.05 15.06
CA ILE A 187 8.67 -14.30 14.22
C ILE A 187 8.49 -15.04 12.90
N VAL A 188 7.26 -15.50 12.66
CA VAL A 188 6.81 -16.05 11.37
C VAL A 188 5.55 -15.27 10.98
N ARG A 189 5.58 -14.58 9.85
CA ARG A 189 4.45 -13.77 9.39
C ARG A 189 3.49 -14.60 8.53
N PRO A 190 2.17 -14.36 8.63
CA PRO A 190 1.17 -15.05 7.82
C PRO A 190 1.35 -14.78 6.33
N ILE A 191 0.95 -15.75 5.51
CA ILE A 191 0.92 -15.66 4.04
C ILE A 191 -0.37 -16.29 3.53
N CYS A 192 -0.96 -15.77 2.44
CA CYS A 192 -2.10 -16.39 1.77
C CYS A 192 -1.65 -17.39 0.68
N SER A 193 -2.58 -18.23 0.23
CA SER A 193 -2.34 -19.24 -0.81
C SER A 193 -1.88 -18.59 -2.12
N GLY A 194 -2.52 -17.51 -2.54
CA GLY A 194 -2.17 -16.77 -3.76
C GLY A 194 -0.74 -16.24 -3.75
N CYS A 195 -0.29 -15.63 -2.64
CA CYS A 195 1.09 -15.15 -2.53
C CYS A 195 2.11 -16.30 -2.50
N LYS A 196 1.76 -17.42 -1.87
CA LYS A 196 2.63 -18.60 -1.83
C LYS A 196 2.80 -19.20 -3.22
N THR A 197 1.72 -19.35 -3.98
CA THR A 197 1.76 -19.84 -5.38
C THR A 197 2.52 -18.88 -6.29
N ALA A 198 2.45 -17.57 -6.03
CA ALA A 198 3.26 -16.56 -6.71
C ALA A 198 4.76 -16.59 -6.31
N GLY A 199 5.21 -17.60 -5.58
CA GLY A 199 6.62 -17.80 -5.20
C GLY A 199 7.11 -16.94 -4.05
N LYS A 200 6.22 -16.26 -3.29
CA LYS A 200 6.63 -15.52 -2.10
C LYS A 200 6.94 -16.49 -0.96
N GLU A 201 8.08 -16.28 -0.30
CA GLU A 201 8.46 -17.04 0.88
C GLU A 201 7.88 -16.43 2.16
N LEU A 202 7.70 -17.26 3.20
CA LEU A 202 7.26 -16.76 4.50
C LEU A 202 8.29 -15.82 5.10
N ALA A 203 7.87 -14.60 5.42
CA ALA A 203 8.71 -13.65 6.10
C ALA A 203 8.96 -14.10 7.55
N ARG A 204 10.24 -14.34 7.87
CA ARG A 204 10.70 -14.86 9.16
C ARG A 204 11.82 -14.00 9.74
N ARG A 205 11.89 -13.92 11.06
CA ARG A 205 12.98 -13.23 11.79
C ARG A 205 13.34 -13.98 13.07
N ASN A 206 14.52 -13.66 13.60
CA ASN A 206 15.02 -14.15 14.88
C ASN A 206 15.06 -15.68 14.95
N ALA A 207 15.99 -16.28 14.20
CA ALA A 207 16.26 -17.71 14.29
C ALA A 207 16.61 -18.08 15.75
N LEU A 208 15.90 -19.06 16.29
CA LEU A 208 16.14 -19.62 17.60
C LEU A 208 17.39 -20.50 17.51
N LYS A 209 18.35 -20.30 18.42
CA LYS A 209 19.54 -21.14 18.50
C LYS A 209 19.14 -22.50 19.06
N VAL A 210 18.85 -23.46 18.18
CA VAL A 210 18.62 -24.84 18.58
C VAL A 210 19.98 -25.45 18.93
N GLY A 211 20.28 -25.56 20.23
CA GLY A 211 21.43 -26.31 20.75
C GLY A 211 22.74 -25.53 20.93
N LYS A 212 22.92 -24.86 22.07
CA LYS A 212 24.22 -24.93 22.77
C LYS A 212 24.02 -25.85 23.97
N LYS A 213 24.45 -27.11 23.87
CA LYS A 213 24.70 -27.93 25.07
C LYS A 213 25.59 -27.09 25.99
N ARG A 214 25.11 -26.79 27.21
CA ARG A 214 25.98 -26.30 28.28
C ARG A 214 27.08 -27.35 28.43
N LYS A 215 28.32 -26.99 28.12
CA LYS A 215 29.48 -27.77 28.57
C LYS A 215 29.49 -27.63 30.08
N ASN A 216 29.07 -28.68 30.78
CA ASN A 216 29.44 -28.87 32.18
C ASN A 216 30.95 -29.13 32.27
#